data_AF-A0A3S5AJV6-F1
#
_entry.id   AF-A0A3S5AJV6-F1
#
_cell.length_a   1.000
_cell.length_b   1.000
_cell.length_c   1.000
_cell.angle_alpha   90.00
_cell.angle_beta   90.00
_cell.angle_gamma   90.00
#
_symmetry.space_group_name_H-M   'P 1'
#
loop_
_entity.id
_entity.type
_entity.pdbx_description
1 polymer ?
#
loop_
_entity_poly.entity_id
_entity_poly.type
_entity_poly.pdbx_seq_one_letter_code
_entity_poly.pdbx_strand_id
1 'polypeptide(L)' 'MAWRGLRDAELSAVTGLPGSVFVHSNGFIAIHAGREETLQMIIKTLSQQISSTTQE' A
#
# COMPACT_ATOMS: atom_id res chain seq x y z
N MET A 1 -5.35 5.38 -5.43
CA MET A 1 -5.62 4.33 -4.43
C MET A 1 -6.22 4.97 -3.19
N ALA A 2 -7.24 4.34 -2.62
CA ALA A 2 -7.99 4.83 -1.45
C ALA A 2 -7.13 4.99 -0.17
N TRP A 3 -5.96 4.37 -0.12
CA TRP A 3 -5.09 4.37 1.07
C TRP A 3 -3.85 5.28 1.00
N ARG A 4 -3.66 6.03 -0.09
CA ARG A 4 -2.47 6.90 -0.24
C ARG A 4 -2.55 8.06 0.74
N GLY A 5 -1.47 8.30 1.48
CA GLY A 5 -1.43 9.34 2.51
C GLY A 5 -2.08 8.95 3.84
N LEU A 6 -2.73 7.78 3.93
CA LEU A 6 -3.27 7.26 5.18
C LEU A 6 -2.15 6.66 6.05
N ARG A 7 -2.38 6.69 7.37
CA ARG A 7 -1.44 6.20 8.39
C ARG A 7 -2.15 5.28 9.37
N ASP A 8 -1.37 4.40 10.00
CA ASP A 8 -1.76 3.61 11.18
C ASP A 8 -3.15 2.94 11.07
N ALA A 9 -4.08 3.30 11.95
CA ALA A 9 -5.41 2.69 12.03
C ALA A 9 -6.28 2.95 10.79
N GLU A 10 -6.20 4.15 10.21
CA GLU A 10 -6.95 4.50 8.99
C GLU A 10 -6.43 3.70 7.80
N LEU A 11 -5.11 3.53 7.72
CA LEU A 11 -4.49 2.71 6.70
C LEU A 11 -4.89 1.23 6.87
N SER A 12 -4.82 0.72 8.10
CA SER A 12 -5.18 -0.67 8.41
C SER A 12 -6.64 -1.01 8.08
N ALA A 13 -7.56 -0.06 8.33
CA ALA A 13 -8.97 -0.21 7.99
C ALA A 13 -9.22 -0.30 6.48
N VAL A 14 -8.51 0.51 5.68
CA VAL A 14 -8.67 0.56 4.22
C VAL A 14 -7.92 -0.58 3.51
N THR A 15 -6.78 -1.03 4.04
CA THR A 15 -5.99 -2.14 3.47
C THR A 15 -6.52 -3.51 3.86
N GLY A 16 -7.25 -3.60 4.99
CA GLY A 16 -7.59 -4.85 5.66
C GLY A 16 -6.35 -5.55 6.26
N LEU A 17 -5.22 -4.84 6.37
CA LEU A 17 -3.96 -5.35 6.88
C LEU A 17 -3.66 -4.67 8.24
N PRO A 18 -3.85 -5.39 9.36
CA PRO A 18 -3.58 -4.84 10.68
C PRO A 18 -2.08 -4.61 10.90
N GLY A 19 -1.69 -3.40 11.30
CA GLY A 19 -0.28 -3.02 11.48
C GLY A 19 0.31 -2.26 10.29
N SER A 20 -0.54 -1.74 9.41
CA SER A 20 -0.12 -0.86 8.31
C SER A 20 0.28 0.51 8.87
N VAL A 21 1.52 0.95 8.60
CA VAL A 21 2.09 2.14 9.24
C VAL A 21 1.92 3.39 8.36
N PHE A 22 2.33 3.32 7.10
CA PHE A 22 2.26 4.47 6.20
C PHE A 22 2.34 4.06 4.73
N VAL A 23 1.58 4.77 3.89
CA VAL A 23 1.77 4.78 2.44
C VAL A 23 2.01 6.20 1.96
N HIS A 24 3.15 6.44 1.30
CA HIS A 24 3.45 7.75 0.73
C HIS A 24 2.37 8.18 -0.28
N SER A 25 2.11 9.48 -0.41
CA SER A 25 1.04 10.02 -1.27
C SER A 25 1.22 9.62 -2.75
N ASN A 26 2.45 9.39 -3.21
CA ASN A 26 2.75 8.85 -4.55
C ASN A 26 2.51 7.34 -4.67
N GLY A 27 2.29 6.62 -3.57
CA GLY A 27 2.02 5.18 -3.54
C GLY A 27 3.24 4.28 -3.70
N PHE A 28 4.46 4.82 -3.69
CA PHE A 28 5.71 4.06 -3.93
C PHE A 28 6.32 3.43 -2.67
N ILE A 29 5.97 3.92 -1.47
CA ILE A 29 6.55 3.45 -0.21
C ILE A 29 5.42 2.94 0.68
N ALA A 30 5.56 1.70 1.16
CA ALA A 30 4.67 1.05 2.11
C ALA A 30 5.50 0.47 3.26
N ILE A 31 5.10 0.71 4.51
CA ILE A 31 5.75 0.19 5.72
C ILE A 31 4.74 -0.60 6.55
N HIS A 32 5.10 -1.82 6.95
CA HIS A 32 4.28 -2.68 7.80
C HIS A 32 5.13 -3.31 8.91
N ALA A 33 4.52 -3.64 10.04
CA ALA A 33 5.20 -4.23 11.21
C ALA A 33 5.69 -5.67 10.99
N GLY A 34 5.17 -6.34 9.97
CA GLY A 34 5.41 -7.76 9.68
C GLY A 34 5.94 -7.97 8.27
N ARG A 35 6.86 -8.93 8.10
CA ARG A 35 7.57 -9.19 6.83
C ARG A 35 6.63 -9.69 5.73
N GLU A 36 5.74 -10.61 6.05
CA GLU A 36 4.84 -11.22 5.06
C GLU A 36 3.83 -10.20 4.54
N GLU A 37 3.29 -9.39 5.44
CA GLU A 37 2.33 -8.36 5.15
C GLU A 37 2.98 -7.18 4.41
N THR A 38 4.25 -6.88 4.71
CA THR A 38 5.06 -5.95 3.89
C THR A 38 5.16 -6.46 2.45
N LEU A 39 5.45 -7.76 2.25
CA LEU A 39 5.50 -8.37 0.91
C LEU A 39 4.14 -8.28 0.20
N GLN A 40 3.04 -8.57 0.90
CA GLN A 40 1.69 -8.42 0.35
C GLN A 40 1.40 -6.97 -0.08
N MET A 41 1.83 -5.98 0.71
CA MET A 41 1.67 -4.56 0.38
C MET A 41 2.52 -4.16 -0.83
N ILE A 42 3.75 -4.66 -0.96
CA ILE A 42 4.62 -4.46 -2.12
C ILE A 42 3.98 -5.07 -3.37
N ILE A 43 3.52 -6.33 -3.31
CA ILE A 43 2.88 -7.03 -4.44
C ILE A 43 1.64 -6.26 -4.92
N LYS A 44 0.74 -5.88 -3.99
CA LYS A 44 -0.46 -5.09 -4.33
C LYS A 44 -0.10 -3.74 -4.98
N THR A 45 0.97 -3.11 -4.52
CA THR A 45 1.46 -1.84 -5.07
C THR A 45 1.99 -2.02 -6.50
N LEU A 46 2.83 -3.04 -6.71
CA LEU A 46 3.40 -3.35 -8.04
C LEU A 46 2.32 -3.77 -9.05
N SER A 47 1.38 -4.63 -8.66
CA SER A 47 0.28 -5.06 -9.54
C SER A 47 -0.57 -3.89 -10.02
N GLN A 48 -0.80 -2.87 -9.18
CA GLN A 48 -1.57 -1.69 -9.56
C GLN A 48 -0.77 -0.65 -10.36
N GLN A 49 0.55 -0.59 -10.21
CA GLN A 49 1.40 0.22 -11.11
C GLN A 49 1.41 -0.36 -12.53
N ILE A 50 1.45 -1.69 -12.68
CA ILE A 50 1.47 -2.34 -14.00
C ILE A 50 0.18 -2.04 -14.78
N SER A 51 -0.97 -1.94 -14.10
CA SER A 51 -2.24 -1.54 -14.73
C SER A 51 -2.32 -0.06 -15.11
N SER A 52 -1.35 0.77 -14.72
CA SER A 52 -1.28 2.20 -15.03
C SER A 52 -0.28 2.52 -16.16
N THR A 53 0.50 1.55 -16.64
CA THR A 53 1.54 1.72 -17.68
C THR A 53 1.04 1.30 -19.07
N THR A 54 -0.27 1.25 -19.32
CA THR A 54 -0.85 1.01 -20.67
C THR A 54 -1.86 2.08 -21.06
N GLN A 55 -1.62 3.32 -20.66
CA GLN A 55 -2.21 4.50 -21.30
C GLN A 55 -1.10 5.51 -21.53
N GLU A 56 -0.26 5.26 -22.54
CA GLU A 56 0.18 6.17 -23.61
C GLU A 56 0.56 5.33 -24.84
#